data_AF-A0A6L2PTY8-F1
#
_entry.id   AF-A0A6L2PTY8-F1
#
_cell.length_a   1.000
_cell.length_b   1.000
_cell.length_c   1.000
_cell.angle_alpha   90.00
_cell.angle_beta   90.00
_cell.angle_gamma   90.00
#
_symmetry.space_group_name_H-M   'P 1'
#
loop_
_entity.id
_entity.type
_entity.pdbx_description
1 polymer ?
#
loop_
_entity_poly.entity_id
_entity_poly.type
_entity_poly.pdbx_seq_one_letter_code
_entity_poly.pdbx_strand_id
1 'polypeptide(L)'
;LRQHSIERAMDLTDSFTWEDLPTRDADTGHLTAAAWIPRINMFTSRAAIAVILFHFTQSTIRIVTNHETLFIAWYPFDWTVSPFYELVNISQCLATLHALGITCGFPSLCIIFIAVACAQLEKLKAAILDIRQEHITPYHGQEDEQVHTAADCDLQAKLNVCIRHHQGIIAFMQQLEDALNVSLCGHFMLLLATMCFAAFSVVTNWGDYTDMSQGVAAYVICASDVFLICWFGTRLTQHAESVRDAAFGCDWVGTPVPFQRCLMFIIATANKQFQLTAGKFVPVSNLTMMNVRGLNTLY
;
A
#
# COMPACT_ATOMS: atom_id res chain seq x y z
N LEU A 1 9.30 -2.13 -20.97
CA LEU A 1 9.02 -0.84 -20.28
C LEU A 1 8.47 -1.07 -18.88
N ARG A 2 7.33 -1.76 -18.70
CA ARG A 2 6.69 -1.94 -17.40
C ARG A 2 7.44 -2.83 -16.39
N GLN A 3 7.99 -3.94 -16.85
CA GLN A 3 8.80 -4.84 -16.02
C GLN A 3 10.07 -4.14 -15.52
N HIS A 4 10.76 -3.42 -16.41
CA HIS A 4 11.93 -2.61 -16.06
C HIS A 4 11.62 -1.51 -15.03
N SER A 5 10.41 -0.95 -15.01
CA SER A 5 10.01 0.01 -13.97
C SER A 5 9.83 -0.65 -12.60
N ILE A 6 9.27 -1.86 -12.57
CA ILE A 6 9.12 -2.64 -11.33
C ILE A 6 10.48 -3.11 -10.82
N GLU A 7 11.33 -3.63 -11.70
CA GLU A 7 12.71 -4.04 -11.36
C GLU A 7 13.50 -2.84 -10.82
N ARG A 8 13.41 -1.67 -11.47
CA ARG A 8 14.06 -0.46 -10.96
C ARG A 8 13.50 0.02 -9.62
N ALA A 9 12.19 -0.14 -9.38
CA ALA A 9 11.60 0.15 -8.08
C ALA A 9 12.12 -0.82 -7.01
N MET A 10 12.28 -2.11 -7.34
CA MET A 10 12.86 -3.12 -6.45
C MET A 10 14.34 -2.81 -6.14
N ASP A 11 15.15 -2.48 -7.15
CA ASP A 11 16.56 -2.09 -6.97
C ASP A 11 16.71 -0.83 -6.10
N LEU A 12 15.80 0.14 -6.26
CA LEU A 12 15.73 1.31 -5.37
C LEU A 12 15.34 0.92 -3.96
N THR A 13 14.47 -0.09 -3.81
CA THR A 13 14.11 -0.64 -2.50
C THR A 13 15.35 -1.19 -1.79
N ASP A 14 16.25 -1.87 -2.50
CA ASP A 14 17.51 -2.38 -1.96
C ASP A 14 18.50 -1.27 -1.55
N SER A 15 18.40 -0.08 -2.16
CA SER A 15 19.21 1.08 -1.78
C SER A 15 18.80 1.73 -0.45
N PHE A 16 17.61 1.41 0.06
CA PHE A 16 17.13 1.91 1.34
C PHE A 16 17.58 0.98 2.48
N THR A 17 18.26 1.52 3.50
CA THR A 17 18.58 0.76 4.72
C THR A 17 17.30 0.60 5.56
N TRP A 18 16.74 -0.62 5.53
CA TRP A 18 15.48 -0.98 6.20
C TRP A 18 15.64 -1.38 7.66
N GLU A 19 16.82 -1.83 8.05
CA GLU A 19 17.07 -2.54 9.32
C GLU A 19 17.00 -1.63 10.55
N ASP A 20 17.10 -0.30 10.37
CA ASP A 20 17.23 0.66 11.47
C ASP A 20 15.99 1.54 11.71
N LEU A 21 14.85 1.27 11.06
CA LEU A 21 13.65 2.09 11.26
C LEU A 21 13.01 1.77 12.62
N PRO A 22 12.92 2.74 13.55
CA PRO A 22 12.36 2.49 14.87
C PRO A 22 10.89 2.07 14.73
N THR A 23 10.49 1.03 15.46
CA THR A 23 9.11 0.50 15.39
C THR A 23 8.11 1.31 16.23
N ARG A 24 8.61 2.27 17.00
CA ARG A 24 7.81 3.23 17.76
C ARG A 24 8.44 4.60 17.61
N ASP A 25 7.58 5.58 17.40
CA ASP A 25 7.94 6.99 17.45
C ASP A 25 8.42 7.32 18.87
N ALA A 26 9.57 7.99 18.98
CA ALA A 26 10.25 8.23 20.24
C ALA A 26 9.50 9.21 21.15
N ASP A 27 8.73 10.13 20.58
CA ASP A 27 8.06 11.21 21.31
C ASP A 27 6.62 10.85 21.69
N THR A 28 5.91 10.15 20.81
CA THR A 28 4.49 9.82 20.97
C THR A 28 4.26 8.37 21.42
N GLY A 29 5.24 7.48 21.22
CA GLY A 29 5.11 6.04 21.46
C GLY A 29 4.18 5.32 20.47
N HIS A 30 3.66 6.03 19.47
CA HIS A 30 2.81 5.47 18.42
C HIS A 30 3.63 4.56 17.50
N LEU A 31 2.95 3.61 16.85
CA LEU A 31 3.57 2.71 15.89
C LEU A 31 3.93 3.48 14.61
N THR A 32 5.21 3.43 14.22
CA THR A 32 5.70 3.99 12.96
C THR A 32 5.18 3.20 11.76
N ALA A 33 5.24 3.77 10.56
CA ALA A 33 4.86 3.07 9.33
C ALA A 33 5.66 1.77 9.15
N ALA A 34 6.94 1.76 9.55
CA ALA A 34 7.79 0.57 9.52
C ALA A 34 7.26 -0.56 10.43
N ALA A 35 6.74 -0.22 11.60
CA ALA A 35 6.14 -1.19 12.53
C ALA A 35 4.84 -1.81 12.01
N TRP A 36 4.15 -1.09 11.13
CA TRP A 36 2.94 -1.60 10.49
C TRP A 36 3.24 -2.60 9.38
N ILE A 37 4.38 -2.53 8.68
CA ILE A 37 4.75 -3.45 7.60
C ILE A 37 4.62 -4.95 8.01
N PRO A 38 5.29 -5.44 9.07
CA PRO A 38 5.17 -6.86 9.45
C PRO A 38 3.78 -7.20 10.01
N ARG A 39 3.08 -6.24 10.62
CA ARG A 39 1.72 -6.43 11.13
C ARG A 39 0.70 -6.55 10.01
N ILE A 40 0.80 -5.70 8.99
CA ILE A 40 0.00 -5.76 7.78
C ILE A 40 0.16 -7.13 7.16
N ASN A 41 1.39 -7.58 6.95
CA ASN A 41 1.65 -8.89 6.35
C ASN A 41 1.06 -10.04 7.18
N MET A 42 1.14 -9.96 8.52
CA MET A 42 0.49 -10.94 9.40
C MET A 42 -1.04 -10.91 9.27
N PHE A 43 -1.65 -9.72 9.29
CA PHE A 43 -3.10 -9.58 9.19
C PHE A 43 -3.63 -10.02 7.82
N THR A 44 -2.97 -9.63 6.73
CA THR A 44 -3.33 -10.04 5.37
C THR A 44 -3.16 -11.54 5.18
N SER A 45 -2.07 -12.13 5.68
CA SER A 45 -1.86 -13.58 5.62
C SER A 45 -2.93 -14.35 6.40
N ARG A 46 -3.28 -13.91 7.61
CA ARG A 46 -4.33 -14.54 8.41
C ARG A 46 -5.71 -14.40 7.76
N ALA A 47 -6.02 -13.23 7.19
CA ALA A 47 -7.25 -13.01 6.46
C ALA A 47 -7.34 -13.89 5.20
N ALA A 48 -6.25 -13.99 4.43
CA ALA A 48 -6.17 -14.86 3.26
C ALA A 48 -6.38 -16.34 3.63
N ILE A 49 -5.76 -16.83 4.71
CA ILE A 49 -5.99 -18.19 5.21
C ILE A 49 -7.47 -18.39 5.58
N ALA A 50 -8.10 -17.43 6.25
CA ALA A 50 -9.52 -17.52 6.61
C ALA A 50 -10.43 -17.58 5.36
N VAL A 51 -10.16 -16.76 4.35
CA VAL A 51 -10.90 -16.76 3.07
C VAL A 51 -10.73 -18.09 2.34
N ILE A 52 -9.49 -18.60 2.28
CA ILE A 52 -9.18 -19.88 1.67
C ILE A 52 -9.93 -21.01 2.38
N LEU A 53 -9.86 -21.06 3.72
CA LEU A 53 -10.58 -22.08 4.51
C LEU A 53 -12.09 -22.00 4.30
N PHE A 54 -12.67 -20.80 4.30
CA PHE A 54 -14.09 -20.60 4.03
C PHE A 54 -14.48 -21.10 2.63
N HIS A 55 -13.72 -20.71 1.60
CA HIS A 55 -13.94 -21.13 0.22
C HIS A 55 -13.87 -22.66 0.08
N PHE A 56 -12.84 -23.28 0.66
CA PHE A 56 -12.69 -24.74 0.64
C PHE A 56 -13.82 -25.46 1.37
N THR A 57 -14.23 -24.96 2.55
CA THR A 57 -15.33 -25.55 3.31
C THR A 57 -16.63 -25.52 2.48
N GLN A 58 -16.95 -24.37 1.88
CA GLN A 58 -18.12 -24.22 1.00
C GLN A 58 -18.03 -25.13 -0.23
N SER A 59 -16.86 -25.21 -0.87
CA SER A 59 -16.63 -26.05 -2.04
C SER A 59 -16.79 -27.54 -1.71
N THR A 60 -16.27 -27.99 -0.57
CA THR A 60 -16.43 -29.37 -0.09
C THR A 60 -17.89 -29.68 0.21
N ILE A 61 -18.63 -28.75 0.84
CA ILE A 61 -20.07 -28.92 1.07
C ILE A 61 -20.77 -29.15 -0.28
N ARG A 62 -20.60 -28.26 -1.26
CA ARG A 62 -21.22 -28.41 -2.60
C ARG A 62 -20.90 -29.75 -3.27
N ILE A 63 -19.63 -30.14 -3.30
CA ILE A 63 -19.19 -31.38 -3.96
C ILE A 63 -19.81 -32.60 -3.27
N VAL A 64 -19.83 -32.63 -1.93
CA VAL A 64 -20.26 -33.81 -1.16
C VAL A 64 -21.79 -33.90 -1.06
N THR A 65 -22.48 -32.78 -0.84
CA THR A 65 -23.94 -32.79 -0.64
C THR A 65 -24.68 -32.76 -1.97
N ASN A 66 -24.25 -31.93 -2.91
CA ASN A 66 -25.02 -31.65 -4.14
C ASN A 66 -24.48 -32.40 -5.36
N HIS A 67 -23.29 -33.03 -5.27
CA HIS A 67 -22.57 -33.59 -6.43
C HIS A 67 -22.38 -32.57 -7.57
N GLU A 68 -22.29 -31.30 -7.20
CA GLU A 68 -22.06 -30.18 -8.11
C GLU A 68 -20.57 -29.87 -8.21
N THR A 69 -20.15 -29.37 -9.38
CA THR A 69 -18.81 -28.81 -9.57
C THR A 69 -18.66 -27.49 -8.82
N LEU A 70 -17.41 -27.11 -8.47
CA LEU A 70 -17.15 -25.82 -7.81
C LEU A 70 -17.71 -24.63 -8.60
N PHE A 71 -17.62 -24.71 -9.93
CA PHE A 71 -18.24 -23.75 -10.83
C PHE A 71 -19.06 -24.45 -11.90
N ILE A 72 -20.19 -23.85 -12.22
CA ILE A 72 -21.01 -24.23 -13.38
C ILE A 72 -20.27 -23.77 -14.63
N ALA A 73 -19.78 -24.73 -15.41
CA ALA A 73 -19.07 -24.47 -16.67
C ALA A 73 -19.48 -25.50 -17.72
N TRP A 74 -19.47 -25.09 -18.98
CA TRP A 74 -19.73 -25.99 -20.10
C TRP A 74 -18.44 -26.69 -20.54
N TYR A 75 -18.50 -28.01 -20.72
CA TYR A 75 -17.39 -28.83 -21.20
C TYR A 75 -17.81 -29.56 -22.48
N PRO A 76 -16.91 -29.73 -23.47
CA PRO A 76 -17.21 -30.42 -24.73
C PRO A 76 -17.23 -31.95 -24.61
N PHE A 77 -17.17 -32.50 -23.39
CA PHE A 77 -17.19 -33.92 -23.08
C PHE A 77 -18.08 -34.18 -21.85
N ASP A 78 -18.48 -35.44 -21.65
CA ASP A 78 -19.27 -35.83 -20.49
C ASP A 78 -18.39 -35.85 -19.23
N TRP A 79 -18.49 -34.78 -18.45
CA TRP A 79 -17.76 -34.61 -17.19
C TRP A 79 -18.49 -35.25 -16.01
N THR A 80 -19.72 -35.74 -16.18
CA THR A 80 -20.51 -36.30 -15.06
C THR A 80 -20.07 -37.71 -14.67
N VAL A 81 -19.28 -38.36 -15.53
CA VAL A 81 -18.80 -39.74 -15.34
C VAL A 81 -17.35 -39.76 -14.81
N SER A 82 -17.06 -40.71 -13.93
CA SER A 82 -15.70 -40.95 -13.43
C SER A 82 -14.81 -41.52 -14.55
N PRO A 83 -13.54 -41.08 -14.71
CA PRO A 83 -12.76 -40.19 -13.83
C PRO A 83 -12.83 -38.69 -14.19
N PHE A 84 -13.64 -38.29 -15.18
CA PHE A 84 -13.66 -36.92 -15.69
C PHE A 84 -14.24 -35.94 -14.67
N TYR A 85 -15.23 -36.36 -13.88
CA TYR A 85 -15.79 -35.57 -12.79
C TYR A 85 -14.74 -35.13 -11.78
N GLU A 86 -13.90 -36.06 -11.34
CA GLU A 86 -12.83 -35.82 -10.36
C GLU A 86 -11.75 -34.92 -10.97
N LEU A 87 -11.37 -35.15 -12.23
CA LEU A 87 -10.39 -34.31 -12.94
C LEU A 87 -10.88 -32.87 -13.11
N VAL A 88 -12.15 -32.67 -13.45
CA VAL A 88 -12.74 -31.33 -13.56
C VAL A 88 -12.71 -30.61 -12.22
N ASN A 89 -13.14 -31.27 -11.14
CA ASN A 89 -13.11 -30.68 -9.79
C ASN A 89 -11.70 -30.35 -9.32
N ILE A 90 -10.71 -31.22 -9.58
CA ILE A 90 -9.29 -30.93 -9.29
C ILE A 90 -8.83 -29.71 -10.08
N SER A 91 -9.15 -29.63 -11.37
CA SER A 91 -8.75 -28.50 -12.22
C SER A 91 -9.37 -27.17 -11.75
N GLN A 92 -10.65 -27.19 -11.37
CA GLN A 92 -11.35 -26.02 -10.85
C GLN A 92 -10.78 -25.61 -9.48
N CYS A 93 -10.48 -26.55 -8.60
CA CYS A 93 -9.80 -26.31 -7.34
C CYS A 93 -8.44 -25.60 -7.53
N LEU A 94 -7.60 -26.10 -8.44
CA LEU A 94 -6.31 -25.47 -8.78
C LEU A 94 -6.51 -24.05 -9.35
N ALA A 95 -7.51 -23.86 -10.22
CA ALA A 95 -7.85 -22.54 -10.74
C ALA A 95 -8.28 -21.57 -9.63
N THR A 96 -9.10 -22.02 -8.67
CA THR A 96 -9.50 -21.19 -7.52
C THR A 96 -8.33 -20.81 -6.63
N LEU A 97 -7.42 -21.74 -6.35
CA LEU A 97 -6.21 -21.47 -5.57
C LEU A 97 -5.36 -20.39 -6.24
N HIS A 98 -5.18 -20.50 -7.55
CA HIS A 98 -4.44 -19.52 -8.33
C HIS A 98 -5.12 -18.13 -8.29
N ALA A 99 -6.45 -18.09 -8.50
CA ALA A 99 -7.22 -16.85 -8.45
C ALA A 99 -7.17 -16.20 -7.06
N LEU A 100 -7.38 -16.97 -5.98
CA LEU A 100 -7.29 -16.49 -4.60
C LEU A 100 -5.88 -15.96 -4.27
N GLY A 101 -4.84 -16.64 -4.76
CA GLY A 101 -3.46 -16.19 -4.64
C GLY A 101 -3.22 -14.81 -5.27
N ILE A 102 -3.73 -14.59 -6.49
CA ILE A 102 -3.63 -13.29 -7.16
C ILE A 102 -4.42 -12.22 -6.39
N THR A 103 -5.67 -12.52 -6.01
CA THR A 103 -6.56 -11.57 -5.35
C THR A 103 -6.04 -11.15 -3.98
N CYS A 104 -5.42 -12.05 -3.20
CA CYS A 104 -4.83 -11.70 -1.91
C CYS A 104 -3.42 -11.10 -2.06
N GLY A 105 -2.65 -11.59 -3.02
CA GLY A 105 -1.24 -11.23 -3.19
C GLY A 105 -1.05 -9.84 -3.76
N PHE A 106 -1.79 -9.48 -4.82
CA PHE A 106 -1.62 -8.19 -5.49
C PHE A 106 -1.91 -6.98 -4.59
N PRO A 107 -3.04 -6.90 -3.87
CA PRO A 107 -3.31 -5.82 -2.91
C PRO A 107 -2.26 -5.75 -1.81
N SER A 108 -1.83 -6.90 -1.29
CA SER A 108 -0.79 -6.98 -0.26
C SER A 108 0.52 -6.37 -0.74
N LEU A 109 0.96 -6.69 -1.96
CA LEU A 109 2.16 -6.09 -2.57
C LEU A 109 2.00 -4.57 -2.73
N CYS A 110 0.85 -4.10 -3.21
CA CYS A 110 0.58 -2.67 -3.34
C CYS A 110 0.68 -1.95 -1.98
N ILE A 111 0.04 -2.51 -0.96
CA ILE A 111 0.05 -1.95 0.40
C ILE A 111 1.47 -1.93 0.98
N ILE A 112 2.27 -2.98 0.76
CA ILE A 112 3.67 -3.03 1.23
C ILE A 112 4.48 -1.91 0.59
N PHE A 113 4.42 -1.73 -0.73
CA PHE A 113 5.15 -0.65 -1.39
C PHE A 113 4.71 0.74 -0.92
N ILE A 114 3.41 0.93 -0.69
CA ILE A 114 2.87 2.18 -0.14
C ILE A 114 3.41 2.40 1.30
N ALA A 115 3.38 1.37 2.14
CA ALA A 115 3.88 1.45 3.52
C ALA A 115 5.39 1.74 3.57
N VAL A 116 6.15 1.15 2.65
CA VAL A 116 7.57 1.44 2.40
C VAL A 116 7.77 2.91 2.06
N ALA A 117 7.00 3.48 1.13
CA ALA A 117 7.06 4.92 0.83
C ALA A 117 6.75 5.79 2.06
N CYS A 118 5.70 5.46 2.81
CA CYS A 118 5.33 6.16 4.05
C CYS A 118 6.46 6.13 5.08
N ALA A 119 7.11 4.98 5.27
CA ALA A 119 8.20 4.84 6.23
C ALA A 119 9.43 5.68 5.84
N GLN A 120 9.76 5.77 4.55
CA GLN A 120 10.86 6.62 4.10
C GLN A 120 10.53 8.11 4.25
N LEU A 121 9.27 8.51 4.00
CA LEU A 121 8.80 9.88 4.28
C LEU A 121 8.87 10.22 5.77
N GLU A 122 8.50 9.27 6.65
CA GLU A 122 8.60 9.43 8.10
C GLU A 122 10.06 9.58 8.56
N LYS A 123 10.98 8.77 8.02
CA LYS A 123 12.43 8.88 8.25
C LYS A 123 12.97 10.24 7.83
N LEU A 124 12.58 10.72 6.65
CA LEU A 124 12.96 12.04 6.16
C LEU A 124 12.44 13.15 7.06
N LYS A 125 11.17 13.07 7.48
CA LYS A 125 10.57 14.03 8.41
C LYS A 125 11.35 14.10 9.73
N ALA A 126 11.68 12.94 10.31
CA ALA A 126 12.46 12.87 11.54
C ALA A 126 13.85 13.51 11.35
N ALA A 127 14.56 13.20 10.26
CA ALA A 127 15.86 13.80 9.95
C ALA A 127 15.80 15.33 9.81
N ILE A 128 14.75 15.89 9.19
CA ILE A 128 14.56 17.34 9.08
C ILE A 128 14.35 17.97 10.47
N LEU A 129 13.59 17.31 11.35
CA LEU A 129 13.29 17.80 12.70
C LEU A 129 14.49 17.67 13.67
N ASP A 130 15.33 16.65 13.47
CA ASP A 130 16.54 16.41 14.26
C ASP A 130 17.62 17.47 13.99
N ILE A 131 17.85 17.79 12.69
CA ILE A 131 18.76 18.88 12.30
C ILE A 131 18.33 20.22 12.92
N ARG A 132 17.02 20.44 13.11
CA ARG A 132 16.50 21.62 13.82
C ARG A 132 16.90 21.62 15.31
N GLN A 133 16.78 20.49 16.00
CA GLN A 133 17.06 20.42 17.45
C GLN A 133 18.53 20.66 17.75
N GLU A 134 19.45 20.08 16.97
CA GLU A 134 20.89 20.30 17.13
C GLU A 134 21.29 21.77 16.92
N HIS A 135 20.59 22.49 16.04
CA HIS A 135 20.88 23.91 15.78
C HIS A 135 20.35 24.87 16.86
N ILE A 136 19.25 24.53 17.53
CA ILE A 136 18.64 25.39 18.57
C ILE A 136 19.41 25.29 19.90
N THR A 137 20.07 24.17 20.20
CA THR A 137 20.95 24.07 21.38
C THR A 137 22.24 24.86 21.16
N PRO A 138 22.43 26.04 21.78
CA PRO A 138 23.67 26.78 21.63
C PRO A 138 24.75 26.03 22.41
N TYR A 139 25.83 25.64 21.74
CA TYR A 139 27.03 25.17 22.42
C TYR A 139 27.54 26.32 23.30
N HIS A 140 27.29 26.23 24.61
CA HIS A 140 27.61 27.27 25.58
C HIS A 140 29.03 27.11 26.11
N GLY A 141 30.01 27.03 25.20
CA GLY A 141 31.43 26.89 25.52
C GLY A 141 32.27 27.78 24.61
N GLN A 142 33.13 28.60 25.22
CA GLN A 142 34.14 29.38 24.51
C GLN A 142 35.19 28.43 23.90
N GLU A 143 35.09 28.06 22.62
CA GLU A 143 36.14 27.28 21.95
C GLU A 143 36.40 27.68 20.49
N ASP A 144 37.62 27.37 20.07
CA ASP A 144 38.37 27.83 18.89
C ASP A 144 37.67 27.79 17.52
N GLU A 145 38.14 28.64 16.60
CA GLU A 145 37.74 28.75 15.18
C GLU A 145 37.79 27.40 14.41
N GLN A 146 38.58 26.42 14.90
CA GLN A 146 38.65 25.05 14.37
C GLN A 146 37.45 24.16 14.74
N VAL A 147 36.78 24.42 15.88
CA VAL A 147 35.61 23.63 16.32
C VAL A 147 34.36 24.05 15.53
N HIS A 148 34.23 25.34 15.20
CA HIS A 148 33.15 25.85 14.35
C HIS A 148 33.20 25.29 12.93
N THR A 149 34.40 25.18 12.35
CA THR A 149 34.56 24.63 10.98
C THR A 149 34.27 23.13 10.90
N ALA A 150 34.56 22.36 11.96
CA ALA A 150 34.22 20.95 12.04
C ALA A 150 32.70 20.71 12.18
N ALA A 151 32.01 21.50 13.01
CA ALA A 151 30.56 21.43 13.19
C ALA A 151 29.79 21.84 11.91
N ASP A 152 30.26 22.87 11.19
CA ASP A 152 29.68 23.28 9.91
C ASP A 152 29.85 22.19 8.83
N CYS A 153 30.98 21.49 8.82
CA CYS A 153 31.21 20.36 7.91
C CYS A 153 30.25 19.18 8.21
N ASP A 154 30.01 18.86 9.49
CA ASP A 154 29.07 17.80 9.89
C ASP A 154 27.63 18.14 9.51
N LEU A 155 27.20 19.38 9.77
CA LEU A 155 25.88 19.87 9.38
C LEU A 155 25.68 19.82 7.86
N GLN A 156 26.68 20.22 7.08
CA GLN A 156 26.62 20.15 5.61
C GLN A 156 26.56 18.70 5.11
N ALA A 157 27.25 17.77 5.77
CA ALA A 157 27.18 16.34 5.45
C ALA A 157 25.77 15.78 5.72
N LYS A 158 25.19 16.08 6.89
CA LYS A 158 23.81 15.70 7.26
C LYS A 158 22.77 16.24 6.27
N LEU A 159 22.91 17.50 5.86
CA LEU A 159 22.05 18.12 4.85
C LEU A 159 22.15 17.42 3.49
N ASN A 160 23.37 17.13 3.04
CA ASN A 160 23.57 16.42 1.78
C ASN A 160 22.93 15.02 1.79
N VAL A 161 22.99 14.31 2.92
CA VAL A 161 22.30 13.03 3.10
C VAL A 161 20.79 13.21 3.02
N CYS A 162 20.23 14.22 3.70
CA CYS A 162 18.80 14.53 3.68
C CYS A 162 18.28 14.84 2.26
N ILE A 163 19.02 15.66 1.48
CA ILE A 163 18.67 15.99 0.08
C ILE A 163 18.66 14.73 -0.78
N ARG A 164 19.73 13.92 -0.72
CA ARG A 164 19.83 12.68 -1.50
C ARG A 164 18.72 11.71 -1.13
N HIS A 165 18.39 11.62 0.15
CA HIS A 165 17.29 10.79 0.64
C HIS A 165 15.93 11.28 0.10
N HIS A 166 15.64 12.58 0.18
CA HIS A 166 14.41 13.17 -0.38
C HIS A 166 14.29 12.94 -1.88
N GLN A 167 15.37 13.14 -2.64
CA GLN A 167 15.41 12.86 -4.08
C GLN A 167 15.13 11.38 -4.39
N GLY A 168 15.72 10.47 -3.60
CA GLY A 168 15.45 9.03 -3.71
C GLY A 168 13.99 8.69 -3.45
N ILE A 169 13.38 9.28 -2.41
CA ILE A 169 11.96 9.08 -2.07
C ILE A 169 11.04 9.57 -3.20
N ILE A 170 11.31 10.76 -3.76
CA ILE A 170 10.52 11.28 -4.88
C ILE A 170 10.60 10.35 -6.09
N ALA A 171 11.82 9.92 -6.44
CA ALA A 171 12.03 8.99 -7.55
C ALA A 171 11.31 7.65 -7.31
N PHE A 172 11.35 7.13 -6.08
CA PHE A 172 10.63 5.92 -5.69
C PHE A 172 9.11 6.09 -5.83
N MET A 173 8.55 7.17 -5.27
CA MET A 173 7.11 7.43 -5.32
C MET A 173 6.60 7.65 -6.76
N GLN A 174 7.40 8.27 -7.62
CA GLN A 174 7.07 8.41 -9.05
C GLN A 174 7.04 7.06 -9.76
N GLN A 175 8.05 6.21 -9.53
CA GLN A 175 8.08 4.87 -10.11
C GLN A 175 6.96 3.98 -9.58
N LEU A 176 6.66 4.11 -8.29
CA LEU A 176 5.55 3.42 -7.64
C LEU A 176 4.22 3.81 -8.30
N GLU A 177 3.98 5.11 -8.50
CA GLU A 177 2.77 5.58 -9.14
C GLU A 177 2.67 5.09 -10.58
N ASP A 178 3.72 5.20 -11.40
CA ASP A 178 3.71 4.71 -12.78
C ASP A 178 3.51 3.18 -12.89
N ALA A 179 4.12 2.41 -11.97
CA ALA A 179 3.99 0.96 -11.92
C ALA A 179 2.56 0.53 -11.53
N LEU A 180 2.01 1.15 -10.49
CA LEU A 180 0.71 0.78 -9.92
C LEU A 180 -0.47 1.38 -10.67
N ASN A 181 -0.30 2.46 -11.43
CA ASN A 181 -1.40 3.23 -12.01
C ASN A 181 -2.46 2.40 -12.76
N VAL A 182 -2.06 1.73 -13.86
CA VAL A 182 -3.02 0.94 -14.65
C VAL A 182 -3.36 -0.37 -13.94
N SER A 183 -2.44 -0.91 -13.14
CA SER A 183 -2.66 -2.15 -12.39
C SER A 183 -3.77 -1.97 -11.35
N LEU A 184 -3.74 -0.88 -10.60
CA LEU A 184 -4.80 -0.49 -9.66
C LEU A 184 -6.11 -0.15 -10.38
N CYS A 185 -6.04 0.47 -11.57
CA CYS A 185 -7.23 0.70 -12.39
C CYS A 185 -7.92 -0.62 -12.77
N GLY A 186 -7.18 -1.56 -13.34
CA GLY A 186 -7.71 -2.88 -13.69
C GLY A 186 -8.21 -3.65 -12.47
N HIS A 187 -7.48 -3.57 -11.36
CA HIS A 187 -7.89 -4.20 -10.11
C HIS A 187 -9.19 -3.62 -9.55
N PHE A 188 -9.35 -2.29 -9.52
CA PHE A 188 -10.61 -1.67 -9.09
C PHE A 188 -11.78 -1.99 -10.01
N MET A 189 -11.56 -2.06 -11.33
CA MET A 189 -12.60 -2.51 -12.26
C MET A 189 -13.02 -3.95 -11.99
N LEU A 190 -12.06 -4.85 -11.74
CA LEU A 190 -12.34 -6.24 -11.41
C LEU A 190 -13.10 -6.37 -10.08
N LEU A 191 -12.69 -5.63 -9.05
CA LEU A 191 -13.37 -5.61 -7.75
C LEU A 191 -14.79 -5.07 -7.88
N LEU A 192 -15.01 -4.00 -8.63
CA LEU A 192 -16.34 -3.45 -8.88
C LEU A 192 -17.24 -4.45 -9.61
N ALA A 193 -16.75 -5.06 -10.70
CA ALA A 193 -17.51 -6.07 -11.43
C ALA A 193 -17.87 -7.27 -10.53
N THR A 194 -16.90 -7.74 -9.74
CA THR A 194 -17.10 -8.84 -8.79
C THR A 194 -18.14 -8.49 -7.73
N MET A 195 -18.11 -7.28 -7.18
CA MET A 195 -19.11 -6.80 -6.23
C MET A 195 -20.51 -6.75 -6.86
N CYS A 196 -20.64 -6.28 -8.10
CA CYS A 196 -21.92 -6.26 -8.81
C CYS A 196 -22.48 -7.67 -9.02
N PHE A 197 -21.66 -8.61 -9.50
CA PHE A 197 -22.09 -10.01 -9.69
C PHE A 197 -22.37 -10.71 -8.36
N ALA A 198 -21.60 -10.42 -7.31
CA ALA A 198 -21.84 -10.94 -5.97
C ALA A 198 -23.19 -10.45 -5.43
N ALA A 199 -23.48 -9.14 -5.53
CA ALA A 199 -24.76 -8.58 -5.13
C ALA A 199 -25.93 -9.18 -5.91
N PHE A 200 -25.79 -9.31 -7.23
CA PHE A 200 -26.79 -9.99 -8.07
C PHE A 200 -27.01 -11.44 -7.64
N SER A 201 -25.92 -12.20 -7.42
CA SER A 201 -25.98 -13.60 -6.97
C SER A 201 -26.72 -13.76 -5.63
N VAL A 202 -26.48 -12.86 -4.68
CA VAL A 202 -27.17 -12.85 -3.38
C VAL A 202 -28.68 -12.66 -3.54
N VAL A 203 -29.10 -11.80 -4.48
CA VAL A 203 -30.52 -11.55 -4.75
C VAL A 203 -31.16 -12.71 -5.51
N THR A 204 -30.47 -13.28 -6.51
CA THR A 204 -31.04 -14.37 -7.33
C THR A 204 -31.12 -15.70 -6.59
N ASN A 205 -30.17 -15.99 -5.71
CA ASN A 205 -30.12 -17.24 -4.95
C ASN A 205 -30.76 -17.10 -3.56
N TRP A 206 -31.77 -16.24 -3.45
CA TRP A 206 -32.47 -16.01 -2.19
C TRP A 206 -33.12 -17.31 -1.67
N GLY A 207 -32.69 -17.75 -0.49
CA GLY A 207 -33.14 -19.01 0.12
C GLY A 207 -32.16 -20.17 -0.02
N ASP A 208 -31.19 -20.09 -0.93
CA ASP A 208 -30.02 -20.98 -0.92
C ASP A 208 -28.92 -20.36 -0.06
N TYR A 209 -28.81 -20.83 1.18
CA TYR A 209 -27.85 -20.30 2.15
C TYR A 209 -26.39 -20.49 1.73
N THR A 210 -26.07 -21.50 0.92
CA THR A 210 -24.70 -21.80 0.45
C THR A 210 -24.25 -20.69 -0.49
N ASP A 211 -25.01 -20.48 -1.56
CA ASP A 211 -24.75 -19.51 -2.61
C ASP A 211 -24.84 -18.08 -2.11
N MET A 212 -25.84 -17.81 -1.27
CA MET A 212 -26.01 -16.50 -0.64
C MET A 212 -24.83 -16.18 0.28
N SER A 213 -24.38 -17.12 1.12
CA SER A 213 -23.23 -16.89 2.01
C SER A 213 -21.93 -16.64 1.24
N GLN A 214 -21.73 -17.34 0.13
CA GLN A 214 -20.59 -17.15 -0.76
C GLN A 214 -20.62 -15.78 -1.44
N GLY A 215 -21.78 -15.35 -1.94
CA GLY A 215 -21.96 -14.02 -2.54
C GLY A 215 -21.73 -12.88 -1.53
N VAL A 216 -22.29 -12.99 -0.32
CA VAL A 216 -22.06 -12.00 0.75
C VAL A 216 -20.58 -11.94 1.13
N ALA A 217 -19.92 -13.09 1.30
CA ALA A 217 -18.50 -13.14 1.62
C ALA A 217 -17.64 -12.47 0.53
N ALA A 218 -17.89 -12.79 -0.75
CA ALA A 218 -17.18 -12.18 -1.87
C ALA A 218 -17.35 -10.65 -1.89
N TYR A 219 -18.58 -10.15 -1.68
CA TYR A 219 -18.85 -8.72 -1.62
C TYR A 219 -18.08 -8.03 -0.49
N VAL A 220 -18.09 -8.59 0.72
CA VAL A 220 -17.39 -8.03 1.88
C VAL A 220 -15.88 -8.02 1.68
N ILE A 221 -15.31 -9.11 1.12
CA ILE A 221 -13.88 -9.20 0.82
C ILE A 221 -13.48 -8.11 -0.16
N CYS A 222 -14.16 -8.01 -1.32
CA CYS A 222 -13.85 -6.99 -2.32
C CYS A 222 -14.02 -5.57 -1.77
N ALA A 223 -15.06 -5.31 -0.97
CA ALA A 223 -15.25 -4.01 -0.32
C ALA A 223 -14.11 -3.68 0.66
N SER A 224 -13.63 -4.67 1.40
CA SER A 224 -12.49 -4.51 2.31
C SER A 224 -11.18 -4.25 1.57
N ASP A 225 -10.96 -4.87 0.41
CA ASP A 225 -9.78 -4.63 -0.43
C ASP A 225 -9.74 -3.20 -0.95
N VAL A 226 -10.87 -2.70 -1.49
CA VAL A 226 -10.99 -1.30 -1.93
C VAL A 226 -10.70 -0.36 -0.75
N PHE A 227 -11.30 -0.62 0.41
CA PHE A 227 -11.09 0.20 1.61
C PHE A 227 -9.62 0.24 2.01
N LEU A 228 -8.95 -0.92 2.11
CA LEU A 228 -7.55 -0.99 2.54
C LEU A 228 -6.63 -0.25 1.57
N ILE A 229 -6.75 -0.48 0.26
CA ILE A 229 -5.92 0.20 -0.74
C ILE A 229 -6.12 1.73 -0.69
N CYS A 230 -7.37 2.19 -0.62
CA CYS A 230 -7.69 3.62 -0.52
C CYS A 230 -7.20 4.25 0.80
N TRP A 231 -7.27 3.51 1.91
CA TRP A 231 -6.78 3.93 3.21
C TRP A 231 -5.27 4.16 3.19
N PHE A 232 -4.52 3.19 2.65
CA PHE A 232 -3.07 3.30 2.51
C PHE A 232 -2.67 4.40 1.52
N GLY A 233 -3.38 4.53 0.39
CA GLY A 233 -3.17 5.64 -0.55
C GLY A 233 -3.36 7.02 0.11
N THR A 234 -4.39 7.16 0.96
CA THR A 234 -4.62 8.40 1.74
C THR A 234 -3.48 8.66 2.72
N ARG A 235 -3.01 7.63 3.43
CA ARG A 235 -1.87 7.74 4.35
C ARG A 235 -0.60 8.20 3.64
N LEU A 236 -0.34 7.69 2.44
CA LEU A 236 0.82 8.11 1.65
C LEU A 236 0.80 9.61 1.33
N THR A 237 -0.35 10.12 0.88
CA THR A 237 -0.52 11.56 0.66
C THR A 237 -0.33 12.35 1.96
N GLN A 238 -0.88 11.89 3.08
CA GLN A 238 -0.72 12.54 4.39
C GLN A 238 0.75 12.57 4.86
N HIS A 239 1.49 11.46 4.70
CA HIS A 239 2.91 11.43 5.05
C HIS A 239 3.73 12.38 4.17
N ALA A 240 3.43 12.45 2.86
CA ALA A 240 4.09 13.38 1.94
C ALA A 240 3.83 14.84 2.33
N GLU A 241 2.59 15.17 2.70
CA GLU A 241 2.22 16.50 3.22
C GLU A 241 2.90 16.80 4.57
N SER A 242 3.04 15.80 5.45
CA SER A 242 3.70 16.02 6.75
C SER A 242 5.18 16.36 6.64
N VAL A 243 5.87 15.86 5.60
CA VAL A 243 7.27 16.24 5.29
C VAL A 243 7.32 17.70 4.85
N ARG A 244 6.39 18.12 3.98
CA ARG A 244 6.25 19.51 3.57
C ARG A 244 6.05 20.41 4.79
N ASP A 245 5.11 20.05 5.65
CA ASP A 245 4.76 20.86 6.83
C ASP A 245 5.91 20.92 7.84
N ALA A 246 6.65 19.82 8.04
CA ALA A 246 7.85 19.82 8.88
C ALA A 246 8.98 20.69 8.29
N ALA A 247 9.15 20.67 6.96
CA ALA A 247 10.12 21.53 6.29
C ALA A 247 9.74 23.02 6.39
N PHE A 248 8.46 23.37 6.26
CA PHE A 248 8.01 24.76 6.44
C PHE A 248 8.07 25.24 7.89
N GLY A 249 7.74 24.36 8.86
CA GLY A 249 7.73 24.67 10.29
C GLY A 249 9.11 24.70 10.94
N CYS A 250 10.16 24.44 10.16
CA CYS A 250 11.54 24.64 10.59
C CYS A 250 11.81 26.15 10.69
N ASP A 251 12.40 26.60 11.80
CA ASP A 251 12.89 27.98 11.90
C ASP A 251 14.21 28.11 11.13
N TRP A 252 14.09 28.35 9.83
CA TRP A 252 15.23 28.43 8.92
C TRP A 252 15.85 29.83 8.89
N VAL A 253 15.19 30.83 9.46
CA VAL A 253 15.70 32.20 9.49
C VAL A 253 16.83 32.29 10.51
N GLY A 254 18.04 32.66 10.06
CA GLY A 254 19.23 32.69 10.92
C GLY A 254 20.09 31.41 10.87
N THR A 255 19.60 30.36 10.21
CA THR A 255 20.41 29.14 9.93
C THR A 255 21.45 29.39 8.83
N PRO A 256 22.50 28.55 8.71
CA PRO A 256 23.48 28.68 7.64
C PRO A 256 22.83 28.66 6.24
N VAL A 257 23.34 29.49 5.32
CA VAL A 257 22.84 29.59 3.93
C VAL A 257 22.71 28.22 3.22
N PRO A 258 23.63 27.25 3.40
CA PRO A 258 23.46 25.91 2.84
C PRO A 258 22.20 25.19 3.32
N PHE A 259 21.85 25.34 4.61
CA PHE A 259 20.66 24.75 5.21
C PHE A 259 19.39 25.38 4.64
N GLN A 260 19.33 26.71 4.56
CA GLN A 260 18.20 27.43 3.96
C GLN A 260 17.94 27.01 2.52
N ARG A 261 19.01 26.90 1.72
CA ARG A 261 18.90 26.44 0.32
C ARG A 261 18.38 25.01 0.21
N CYS A 262 18.90 24.10 1.03
CA CYS A 262 18.42 22.72 1.10
C CYS A 262 16.92 22.67 1.39
N LEU A 263 16.48 23.36 2.44
CA LEU A 263 15.09 23.39 2.86
C LEU A 263 14.18 23.99 1.78
N MET A 264 14.63 25.04 1.08
CA MET A 264 13.89 25.59 -0.06
C MET A 264 13.67 24.58 -1.18
N PHE A 265 14.64 23.71 -1.49
CA PHE A 265 14.45 22.65 -2.49
C PHE A 265 13.43 21.61 -2.05
N ILE A 266 13.47 21.20 -0.77
CA ILE A 266 12.50 20.27 -0.19
C ILE A 266 11.10 20.90 -0.23
N ILE A 267 10.96 22.13 0.23
CA ILE A 267 9.69 22.88 0.21
C ILE A 267 9.15 23.02 -1.22
N ALA A 268 9.96 23.48 -2.16
CA ALA A 268 9.55 23.68 -3.55
C ALA A 268 9.05 22.38 -4.19
N THR A 269 9.66 21.25 -3.83
CA THR A 269 9.30 19.95 -4.39
C THR A 269 8.10 19.33 -3.65
N ALA A 270 8.07 19.42 -2.33
CA ALA A 270 6.98 18.90 -1.49
C ALA A 270 5.68 19.71 -1.60
N ASN A 271 5.74 20.96 -2.07
CA ASN A 271 4.57 21.76 -2.46
C ASN A 271 3.79 21.15 -3.63
N LYS A 272 4.41 20.31 -4.45
CA LYS A 272 3.69 19.51 -5.43
C LYS A 272 3.02 18.37 -4.68
N GLN A 273 1.69 18.42 -4.57
CA GLN A 273 0.92 17.39 -3.87
C GLN A 273 1.12 16.04 -4.56
N PHE A 274 1.71 15.08 -3.85
CA PHE A 274 1.83 13.72 -4.33
C PHE A 274 0.51 12.97 -4.12
N GLN A 275 0.01 12.36 -5.19
CA GLN A 275 -1.19 11.55 -5.14
C GLN A 275 -1.02 10.29 -5.98
N LEU A 276 -1.26 9.14 -5.34
CA LEU A 276 -1.36 7.87 -6.06
C LEU A 276 -2.67 7.86 -6.85
N THR A 277 -2.61 7.45 -8.12
CA THR A 277 -3.79 7.42 -8.99
C THR A 277 -4.01 6.04 -9.62
N ALA A 278 -5.27 5.72 -9.89
CA ALA A 278 -5.70 4.62 -10.73
C ALA A 278 -6.12 5.18 -12.10
N GLY A 279 -5.46 4.73 -13.16
CA GLY A 279 -5.71 5.17 -14.53
C GLY A 279 -5.28 6.61 -14.87
N LYS A 280 -4.57 7.31 -13.98
CA LYS A 280 -4.25 8.77 -14.05
C LYS A 280 -5.45 9.71 -13.85
N PHE A 281 -6.65 9.19 -13.59
CA PHE A 281 -7.86 10.03 -13.41
C PHE A 281 -8.61 9.78 -12.10
N VAL A 282 -8.44 8.63 -11.44
CA VAL A 282 -9.04 8.36 -10.13
C VAL A 282 -7.96 8.45 -9.05
N PRO A 283 -8.08 9.36 -8.06
CA PRO A 283 -7.15 9.36 -6.94
C PRO A 283 -7.38 8.12 -6.05
N VAL A 284 -6.32 7.44 -5.63
CA VAL A 284 -6.41 6.31 -4.70
C VAL A 284 -6.53 6.87 -3.28
N SER A 285 -7.76 7.17 -2.89
CA SER A 285 -8.06 7.86 -1.63
C SER A 285 -9.39 7.42 -1.01
N ASN A 286 -9.59 7.72 0.26
CA ASN A 286 -10.84 7.47 0.97
C ASN A 286 -12.04 8.17 0.31
N LEU A 287 -11.84 9.32 -0.33
CA LEU A 287 -12.88 10.02 -1.08
C LEU A 287 -13.40 9.16 -2.25
N THR A 288 -12.49 8.52 -2.99
CA THR A 288 -12.85 7.59 -4.06
C THR A 288 -13.65 6.40 -3.52
N MET A 289 -13.24 5.84 -2.38
CA MET A 289 -14.01 4.77 -1.73
C MET A 289 -15.42 5.23 -1.36
N MET A 290 -15.58 6.45 -0.83
CA MET A 290 -16.91 7.00 -0.51
C MET A 290 -17.78 7.13 -1.75
N ASN A 291 -17.22 7.57 -2.89
CA ASN A 291 -17.95 7.67 -4.15
C ASN A 291 -18.38 6.30 -4.69
N VAL A 292 -17.51 5.28 -4.61
CA VAL A 292 -17.84 3.91 -5.03
C VAL A 292 -18.96 3.33 -4.14
N ARG A 293 -18.90 3.54 -2.83
CA ARG A 293 -19.96 3.09 -1.90
C ARG A 293 -21.27 3.85 -2.14
N GLY A 294 -21.20 5.16 -2.40
CA GLY A 294 -22.36 5.99 -2.72
C GLY A 294 -23.05 5.57 -4.02
N LEU A 295 -22.29 5.25 -5.06
CA LEU A 295 -22.83 4.73 -6.32
C LEU A 295 -23.55 3.39 -6.11
N ASN A 296 -22.99 2.48 -5.31
CA ASN A 296 -23.61 1.17 -5.05
C ASN A 296 -24.80 1.20 -4.05
N THR A 297 -25.05 2.32 -3.36
CA THR A 297 -26.21 2.47 -2.46
C THR A 297 -27.36 3.25 -3.08
N LEU A 298 -27.15 3.87 -4.25
CA LEU A 298 -28.16 4.64 -4.99
C LEU A 298 -28.87 3.83 -6.08
N TYR A 299 -28.51 2.55 -6.26
CA TYR A 299 -29.19 1.57 -7.13
C TYR A 299 -29.58 0.34 -6.31
#